data_AF-K2J992-F1
#
_entry.id   AF-K2J992-F1
#
_cell.length_a   1.000
_cell.length_b   1.000
_cell.length_c   1.000
_cell.angle_alpha   90.00
_cell.angle_beta   90.00
_cell.angle_gamma   90.00
#
_symmetry.space_group_name_H-M   'P 1'
#
loop_
_entity.id
_entity.type
_entity.pdbx_description
1 polymer ?
#
loop_
_entity_poly.entity_id
_entity_poly.type
_entity_poly.pdbx_seq_one_letter_code
_entity_poly.pdbx_strand_id
1 'polypeptide(L)'
;MAKEAAKFLNTAYEEFNAISLHLGNGSSAAAIQKGKSVDTSMGLTPLEGLIMGTRCGDIDPTVVEYTVQCTNKSLEEVMKILNHESGLKGICGDNEKHRSQKRKRRQTSQTRF
;
A
#
# COMPACT_ATOMS: atom_id res chain seq x y z
N MET A 1 -4.17 -16.51 6.00
CA MET A 1 -5.49 -15.83 6.10
C MET A 1 -6.58 -16.55 5.34
N ALA A 2 -6.46 -16.78 4.02
CA ALA A 2 -7.54 -17.36 3.21
C ALA A 2 -8.11 -18.69 3.73
N LYS A 3 -7.26 -19.63 4.15
CA LYS A 3 -7.70 -20.90 4.77
C LYS A 3 -8.50 -20.69 6.05
N GLU A 4 -8.07 -19.75 6.90
CA GLU A 4 -8.77 -19.42 8.14
C GLU A 4 -10.10 -18.70 7.87
N ALA A 5 -10.16 -17.84 6.84
CA ALA A 5 -11.39 -17.21 6.40
C ALA A 5 -12.40 -18.24 5.85
N ALA A 6 -11.95 -19.22 5.07
CA ALA A 6 -12.79 -20.31 4.58
C ALA A 6 -13.36 -21.16 5.73
N LYS A 7 -12.53 -21.50 6.71
CA LYS A 7 -12.98 -22.17 7.96
C LYS A 7 -14.01 -21.34 8.71
N PHE A 8 -13.75 -20.04 8.90
CA PHE A 8 -14.66 -19.12 9.57
C PHE A 8 -16.02 -19.03 8.89
N LEU A 9 -16.04 -19.11 7.56
CA LEU A 9 -17.25 -19.07 6.73
C LEU A 9 -17.85 -20.47 6.47
N ASN A 10 -17.34 -21.51 7.12
CA ASN A 10 -17.78 -22.91 6.94
C ASN A 10 -17.84 -23.35 5.46
N THR A 11 -16.89 -22.90 4.65
CA THR A 11 -16.80 -23.22 3.22
C THR A 11 -15.58 -24.10 2.96
N ALA A 12 -15.73 -25.12 2.11
CA ALA A 12 -14.60 -25.92 1.66
C ALA A 12 -13.56 -25.02 0.97
N TYR A 13 -12.27 -25.22 1.27
CA TYR A 13 -11.23 -24.30 0.79
C TYR A 13 -11.10 -24.31 -0.74
N GLU A 14 -11.38 -25.46 -1.35
CA GLU A 14 -11.35 -25.70 -2.79
C GLU A 14 -12.50 -24.99 -3.54
N GLU A 15 -13.54 -24.55 -2.83
CA GLU A 15 -14.67 -23.78 -3.37
C GLU A 15 -14.59 -22.29 -2.98
N PHE A 16 -13.63 -21.93 -2.12
CA PHE A 16 -13.51 -20.60 -1.56
C PHE A 16 -12.98 -19.59 -2.57
N ASN A 17 -13.74 -18.50 -2.76
CA ASN A 17 -13.36 -17.36 -3.58
C ASN A 17 -13.32 -16.10 -2.71
N ALA A 18 -12.25 -15.30 -2.81
CA ALA A 18 -12.10 -14.09 -2.01
C ALA A 18 -11.14 -13.08 -2.64
N ILE A 19 -11.28 -11.82 -2.22
CA ILE A 19 -10.23 -10.81 -2.37
C ILE A 19 -9.58 -10.62 -1.00
N SER A 20 -8.30 -10.94 -0.89
CA SER A 20 -7.53 -10.79 0.34
C SER A 20 -6.78 -9.46 0.31
N LEU A 21 -6.99 -8.62 1.33
CA LEU A 21 -6.27 -7.36 1.50
C LEU A 21 -5.31 -7.48 2.69
N HIS A 22 -4.01 -7.48 2.43
CA HIS A 22 -2.98 -7.37 3.47
C HIS A 22 -2.58 -5.90 3.57
N LEU A 23 -3.02 -5.21 4.62
CA LEU A 23 -2.82 -3.76 4.79
C LEU A 23 -1.90 -3.48 5.99
N GLY A 24 -0.63 -3.25 5.71
CA GLY A 24 0.40 -2.89 6.69
C GLY A 24 1.42 -1.92 6.10
N ASN A 25 2.65 -1.93 6.63
CA ASN A 25 3.75 -1.11 6.09
C ASN A 25 4.01 -1.42 4.60
N GLY A 26 3.91 -2.69 4.22
CA GLY A 26 3.66 -3.12 2.85
C GLY A 26 2.18 -3.48 2.71
N SER A 27 1.55 -3.04 1.62
CA SER A 27 0.14 -3.32 1.37
C SER A 27 -0.04 -4.02 0.03
N SER A 28 -0.82 -5.10 0.01
CA SER A 28 -1.15 -5.83 -1.22
C SER A 28 -2.57 -6.37 -1.22
N ALA A 29 -3.11 -6.57 -2.42
CA ALA A 29 -4.34 -7.29 -2.67
C ALA A 29 -4.05 -8.59 -3.42
N ALA A 30 -4.78 -9.66 -3.13
CA ALA A 30 -4.69 -10.91 -3.86
C ALA A 30 -6.08 -11.44 -4.19
N ALA A 31 -6.30 -11.82 -5.45
CA ALA A 31 -7.50 -12.51 -5.88
C ALA A 31 -7.31 -14.02 -5.68
N ILE A 32 -8.25 -14.63 -4.96
CA ILE A 32 -8.25 -16.04 -4.64
C ILE A 32 -9.47 -16.67 -5.27
N GLN A 33 -9.24 -17.66 -6.13
CA GLN A 33 -10.27 -18.45 -6.77
C GLN A 33 -10.05 -19.93 -6.46
N LYS A 34 -11.08 -20.60 -5.93
CA LYS A 34 -11.03 -22.03 -5.56
C LYS A 34 -9.82 -22.38 -4.68
N GLY A 35 -9.57 -21.53 -3.68
CA GLY A 35 -8.46 -21.69 -2.74
C GLY A 35 -7.06 -21.40 -3.33
N LYS A 36 -6.95 -20.95 -4.58
CA LYS A 36 -5.67 -20.62 -5.23
C LYS A 36 -5.57 -19.13 -5.50
N SER A 37 -4.40 -18.53 -5.27
CA SER A 37 -4.14 -17.16 -5.70
C SER A 37 -4.04 -17.14 -7.22
N VAL A 38 -4.89 -16.36 -7.87
CA VAL A 38 -4.92 -16.21 -9.34
C VAL A 38 -4.36 -14.88 -9.80
N ASP A 39 -4.33 -13.89 -8.91
CA ASP A 39 -3.74 -12.58 -9.18
C ASP A 39 -3.27 -11.91 -7.87
N THR A 40 -2.31 -11.00 -7.96
CA THR A 40 -1.77 -10.23 -6.84
C THR A 40 -1.33 -8.84 -7.30
N SER A 41 -1.56 -7.83 -6.47
CA SER A 41 -1.28 -6.43 -6.83
C SER A 41 0.21 -6.08 -6.90
N MET A 42 1.09 -6.86 -6.26
CA MET A 42 2.53 -6.67 -6.36
C MET A 42 3.07 -7.54 -7.49
N GLY A 43 3.89 -6.98 -8.39
CA GLY A 43 4.60 -7.76 -9.41
C GLY A 43 6.01 -8.13 -8.96
N LEU A 44 7.00 -7.84 -9.81
CA LEU A 44 8.38 -8.28 -9.62
C LEU A 44 8.99 -7.81 -8.29
N THR A 45 8.60 -6.61 -7.86
CA THR A 45 9.05 -6.04 -6.59
C THR A 45 7.85 -5.59 -5.75
N PRO A 46 8.00 -5.45 -4.43
CA PRO A 46 6.95 -4.92 -3.56
C PRO A 46 6.62 -3.43 -3.76
N LEU A 47 7.13 -2.78 -4.82
CA LEU A 47 6.88 -1.38 -5.14
C LEU A 47 5.54 -1.19 -5.86
N GLU A 48 5.18 -2.14 -6.73
CA GLU A 48 3.95 -2.12 -7.54
C GLU A 48 2.70 -2.38 -6.68
N GLY A 49 1.58 -1.87 -7.14
CA GLY A 49 0.26 -2.07 -6.59
C GLY A 49 -0.19 -0.94 -5.68
N LEU A 50 -0.66 -1.30 -4.49
CA LEU A 50 -1.29 -0.36 -3.58
C LEU A 50 -0.29 0.68 -3.06
N ILE A 51 -0.79 1.90 -2.85
CA ILE A 51 -0.04 2.91 -2.08
C ILE A 51 0.27 2.41 -0.66
N MET A 52 1.51 2.57 -0.22
CA MET A 52 1.97 2.05 1.07
C MET A 52 2.48 3.17 1.99
N GLY A 53 3.09 2.82 3.12
CA GLY A 53 3.63 3.80 4.07
C GLY A 53 4.65 4.75 3.44
N THR A 54 5.65 4.19 2.76
CA THR A 54 6.75 4.95 2.13
C THR A 54 6.97 4.64 0.66
N ARG A 55 6.26 3.64 0.13
CA ARG A 55 6.37 3.21 -1.27
C ARG A 55 5.27 3.84 -2.12
N CYS A 56 5.60 4.21 -3.36
CA CYS A 56 4.68 4.89 -4.26
C CYS A 56 3.45 4.04 -4.63
N GLY A 57 3.62 2.73 -4.82
CA GLY A 57 2.59 1.93 -5.50
C GLY A 57 2.65 2.17 -7.01
N ASP A 58 1.53 1.94 -7.68
CA ASP A 58 1.40 2.16 -9.12
C ASP A 58 1.59 3.64 -9.49
N ILE A 59 2.45 3.85 -10.49
CA ILE A 59 2.77 5.15 -11.08
C ILE A 59 2.88 5.00 -12.59
N ASP A 60 2.75 6.11 -13.32
CA ASP A 60 3.10 6.14 -14.74
C ASP A 60 4.60 5.78 -14.89
N PRO A 61 4.98 4.76 -15.68
CA PRO A 61 6.39 4.39 -15.85
C PRO A 61 7.27 5.54 -16.35
N THR A 62 6.71 6.46 -17.14
CA THR A 62 7.43 7.62 -17.68
C THR A 62 7.76 8.67 -16.61
N VAL A 63 7.07 8.63 -15.46
CA VAL A 63 7.35 9.57 -14.35
C VAL A 63 8.74 9.37 -13.77
N VAL A 64 9.31 8.17 -13.88
CA VAL A 64 10.66 7.87 -13.37
C VAL A 64 11.69 8.69 -14.16
N GLU A 65 11.63 8.63 -15.49
CA GLU A 65 12.48 9.41 -16.37
C GLU A 65 12.23 10.91 -16.21
N TYR A 66 10.96 11.33 -16.20
CA TYR A 66 10.60 12.72 -16.00
C TYR A 66 11.16 13.30 -14.70
N THR A 67 11.10 12.53 -13.60
CA THR A 67 11.63 12.93 -12.29
C THR A 67 13.14 13.08 -12.32
N VAL A 68 13.86 12.15 -12.96
CA VAL A 68 15.31 12.23 -13.15
C VAL A 68 15.67 13.55 -13.87
N GLN A 69 15.01 13.84 -14.99
CA GLN A 69 15.26 15.04 -15.79
C GLN A 69 14.94 16.33 -15.04
N CYS A 70 13.82 16.37 -14.30
CA CYS A 70 13.35 17.57 -13.61
C CYS A 70 14.11 17.88 -12.31
N THR A 71 14.64 16.86 -11.63
CA THR A 71 15.28 17.03 -10.32
C THR A 71 16.79 16.96 -10.37
N ASN A 72 17.36 16.62 -11.53
CA ASN A 72 18.79 16.35 -11.73
C ASN A 72 19.34 15.31 -10.74
N LYS A 73 18.48 14.37 -10.31
CA LYS A 73 18.82 13.24 -9.43
C LYS A 73 19.23 12.03 -10.26
N SER A 74 20.09 11.19 -9.70
CA SER A 74 20.40 9.91 -10.30
C SER A 74 19.18 8.98 -10.28
N LEU A 75 19.16 7.99 -11.18
CA LEU A 75 18.12 6.95 -11.16
C LEU A 75 18.07 6.23 -9.79
N GLU A 76 19.21 5.99 -9.16
CA GLU A 76 19.29 5.37 -7.83
C GLU A 76 18.60 6.23 -6.76
N GLU A 77 18.83 7.55 -6.78
CA GLU A 77 18.16 8.48 -5.87
C GLU A 77 16.66 8.52 -6.09
N VAL A 78 16.20 8.49 -7.35
CA VAL A 78 14.77 8.42 -7.67
C VAL A 78 14.18 7.10 -7.16
N MET A 79 14.85 5.97 -7.37
CA MET A 79 14.39 4.68 -6.84
C MET A 79 14.32 4.65 -5.31
N LYS A 80 15.25 5.34 -4.63
CA LYS A 80 15.20 5.53 -3.17
C LYS A 80 13.97 6.35 -2.76
N ILE A 81 13.67 7.43 -3.49
CA ILE A 81 12.47 8.24 -3.26
C ILE A 81 11.21 7.39 -3.41
N LEU A 82 11.10 6.61 -4.48
CA LEU A 82 9.94 5.76 -4.75
C LEU A 82 9.72 4.70 -3.67
N ASN A 83 10.79 4.21 -3.01
CA ASN A 83 10.69 3.19 -1.97
C ASN A 83 10.53 3.71 -0.53
N HIS A 84 11.13 4.88 -0.22
CA HIS A 84 11.34 5.31 1.17
C HIS A 84 10.80 6.70 1.49
N GLU A 85 10.45 7.49 0.48
CA GLU A 85 10.04 8.89 0.63
C GLU A 85 8.71 9.20 -0.07
N SER A 86 8.07 8.19 -0.66
CA SER A 86 6.81 8.28 -1.38
C SER A 86 5.65 7.75 -0.52
N GLY A 87 4.57 7.30 -1.17
CA GLY A 87 3.41 6.74 -0.49
C GLY A 87 2.76 7.75 0.45
N LEU A 88 2.25 7.25 1.58
CA LEU A 88 1.63 8.08 2.60
C LEU A 88 2.59 9.11 3.18
N LYS A 89 3.87 8.77 3.34
CA LYS A 89 4.91 9.71 3.77
C LYS A 89 5.05 10.87 2.80
N GLY A 90 5.10 10.59 1.49
CA GLY A 90 5.18 11.63 0.46
C GLY A 90 3.94 12.53 0.42
N ILE A 91 2.75 11.97 0.62
CA ILE A 91 1.48 12.72 0.54
C ILE A 91 1.16 13.48 1.83
N CYS A 92 1.39 12.86 2.99
CA CYS A 92 0.96 13.36 4.30
C CYS A 92 2.11 13.90 5.17
N GLY A 93 3.37 13.75 4.73
CA GLY A 93 4.56 14.10 5.52
C GLY A 93 4.92 13.08 6.61
N ASP A 94 4.13 12.02 6.79
CA ASP A 94 4.34 10.96 7.78
C ASP A 94 3.82 9.62 7.23
N ASN A 95 4.43 8.50 7.64
CA ASN A 95 4.09 7.16 7.14
C ASN A 95 2.92 6.49 7.92
N GLU A 96 2.51 7.05 9.05
CA GLU A 96 1.41 6.53 9.87
C GLU A 96 0.05 7.22 9.61
N LYS A 97 -0.89 6.49 9.00
CA LYS A 97 -2.31 6.90 8.84
C LYS A 97 -3.00 7.25 10.18
N HIS A 98 -2.63 6.59 11.29
CA HIS A 98 -3.40 6.68 12.53
C HIS A 98 -3.08 7.91 13.38
N ARG A 99 -1.87 8.47 13.29
CA ARG A 99 -1.45 9.55 14.19
C ARG A 99 -1.94 10.92 13.73
N SER A 100 -2.04 11.16 12.42
CA SER A 100 -2.50 12.43 11.85
C SER A 100 -4.00 12.68 12.10
N GLN A 101 -4.86 11.67 11.92
CA GLN A 101 -6.31 11.78 12.19
C GLN A 101 -6.63 11.84 13.69
N LYS A 102 -5.94 11.07 14.56
CA LYS A 102 -6.09 11.19 16.02
C LYS A 102 -5.59 12.54 16.54
N ARG A 103 -4.52 13.12 15.96
CA ARG A 103 -4.04 14.46 16.32
C ARG A 103 -5.07 15.55 15.99
N LYS A 104 -5.63 15.53 14.77
CA LYS A 104 -6.67 16.51 14.38
C LYS A 104 -7.92 16.39 15.25
N ARG A 105 -8.41 15.16 15.52
CA ARG A 105 -9.58 14.94 16.40
C ARG A 105 -9.33 15.35 17.86
N ARG A 106 -8.12 15.16 18.39
CA ARG A 106 -7.78 15.55 19.77
C ARG A 106 -7.61 17.06 19.95
N GLN A 107 -7.14 17.78 18.92
CA GLN A 107 -7.02 19.24 18.98
C GLN A 107 -8.38 19.95 18.89
N THR A 108 -9.34 19.44 18.12
CA THR A 108 -10.67 20.08 18.00
C THR A 108 -11.51 19.96 19.27
N SER A 109 -11.21 19.00 20.15
CA SER A 109 -11.90 18.84 21.45
C SER A 109 -11.31 19.68 22.58
N GLN A 110 -10.12 20.27 22.43
CA GLN A 110 -9.50 21.14 23.44
C GLN A 110 -9.69 22.64 23.18
N THR A 111 -10.32 23.06 22.08
CA THR A 111 -10.56 24.47 21.73
C THR A 111 -12.07 24.83 21.72
N ARG A 112 -12.88 24.06 22.47
CA ARG A 112 -14.29 24.39 22.74
C ARG A 112 -14.51 24.46 24.25
N PHE A 113 -13.90 25.44 24.90
CA PHE A 113 -14.36 26.06 26.15
C PHE A 113 -13.79 27.48 26.17
#